data_AF-A0A257I334-F1
#
_entry.id   AF-A0A257I334-F1
#
_cell.length_a   1.000
_cell.length_b   1.000
_cell.length_c   1.000
_cell.angle_alpha   90.00
_cell.angle_beta   90.00
_cell.angle_gamma   90.00
#
_symmetry.space_group_name_H-M   'P 1'
#
loop_
_entity.id
_entity.type
_entity.pdbx_description
1 polymer ?
#
loop_
_entity_poly.entity_id
_entity_poly.type
_entity_poly.pdbx_seq_one_letter_code
_entity_poly.pdbx_strand_id
1 'polypeptide(L)' 'MFWTLELASYLEEAPWPATKDELIDYSIRSGAPIEVVENLQELEDEGEVYESIEDIWPDYPSQEDFMFNEDEY' A
#
# COMPACT_ATOMS: atom_id res chain seq x y z
N MET A 1 -14.04 0.79 -0.44
CA MET A 1 -12.62 0.94 -0.73
C MET A 1 -12.35 1.95 -1.84
N PHE A 2 -11.60 3.00 -1.54
CA PHE A 2 -11.17 4.07 -2.46
C PHE A 2 -9.66 4.25 -2.36
N TRP A 3 -8.90 3.64 -3.26
CA TRP A 3 -7.45 3.82 -3.33
C TRP A 3 -7.05 4.90 -4.34
N THR A 4 -5.98 5.61 -4.02
CA THR A 4 -5.31 6.55 -4.93
C THR A 4 -3.82 6.29 -4.90
N LEU A 5 -3.10 6.78 -5.93
CA LEU A 5 -1.63 6.72 -6.00
C LEU A 5 -0.97 7.32 -4.75
N GLU A 6 -1.52 8.42 -4.24
CA GLU A 6 -1.02 9.06 -3.03
C GLU A 6 -1.17 8.13 -1.81
N LEU A 7 -2.34 7.52 -1.61
CA LEU A 7 -2.58 6.57 -0.52
C LEU A 7 -1.67 5.34 -0.63
N ALA A 8 -1.49 4.85 -1.86
CA ALA A 8 -0.65 3.69 -2.12
C ALA A 8 0.83 3.99 -1.85
N SER A 9 1.32 5.19 -2.16
CA SER A 9 2.72 5.58 -1.90
C SER A 9 3.12 5.47 -0.43
N TYR A 10 2.19 5.72 0.51
CA TYR A 10 2.44 5.53 1.94
C TYR A 10 2.66 4.06 2.30
N LEU A 11 1.96 3.15 1.61
CA LEU A 11 2.08 1.72 1.82
C LEU A 11 3.25 1.10 1.06
N GLU A 12 3.79 1.72 0.01
CA GLU A 12 5.00 1.22 -0.66
C GLU A 12 6.21 1.14 0.29
N GLU A 13 6.31 2.07 1.23
CA GLU A 13 7.35 2.08 2.27
C GLU A 13 7.02 1.18 3.48
N ALA A 14 5.88 0.50 3.47
CA ALA A 14 5.47 -0.40 4.55
C ALA A 14 6.39 -1.64 4.63
N PRO A 15 6.48 -2.30 5.79
CA PRO A 15 7.40 -3.41 6.02
C PRO A 15 6.87 -4.73 5.41
N TRP A 16 6.79 -4.80 4.08
CA TRP A 16 6.36 -6.01 3.37
C TRP A 16 7.36 -7.17 3.53
N PRO A 17 6.89 -8.43 3.54
CA PRO A 17 5.48 -8.85 3.54
C PRO A 17 4.84 -8.63 4.92
N ALA A 18 3.61 -8.09 4.96
CA ALA A 18 2.93 -7.66 6.19
C ALA A 18 1.46 -8.08 6.24
N THR A 19 0.96 -8.32 7.46
CA THR A 19 -0.47 -8.58 7.69
C THR A 19 -1.29 -7.28 7.67
N LYS A 20 -2.61 -7.41 7.50
CA LYS A 20 -3.55 -6.27 7.56
C LYS A 20 -3.35 -5.41 8.83
N ASP A 21 -3.26 -6.06 9.99
CA ASP A 21 -3.04 -5.38 11.26
C ASP A 21 -1.71 -4.63 11.29
N GLU A 22 -0.63 -5.22 10.77
CA GLU A 22 0.69 -4.58 10.72
C GLU A 22 0.70 -3.35 9.79
N LEU A 23 0.01 -3.42 8.65
CA LEU A 23 -0.14 -2.29 7.74
C LEU A 23 -0.97 -1.15 8.35
N ILE A 24 -2.00 -1.48 9.13
CA ILE A 24 -2.80 -0.50 9.89
C ILE A 24 -1.94 0.17 10.95
N ASP A 25 -1.20 -0.61 11.76
CA ASP A 25 -0.33 -0.10 12.81
C ASP A 25 0.78 0.78 12.21
N TYR A 26 1.37 0.35 11.08
CA TYR A 26 2.35 1.13 10.33
C TYR A 26 1.75 2.46 9.86
N SER A 27 0.57 2.45 9.23
CA SER A 27 -0.11 3.65 8.74
C SER A 27 -0.39 4.66 9.86
N ILE A 28 -0.79 4.19 11.04
CA ILE A 28 -1.03 5.04 12.21
C ILE A 28 0.28 5.62 12.74
N ARG A 29 1.37 4.85 12.75
CA ARG A 29 2.69 5.28 13.25
C ARG A 29 3.44 6.20 12.28
N SER A 30 3.33 5.95 10.98
CA SER A 30 3.91 6.79 9.93
C SER A 30 3.18 8.11 9.77
N GLY A 31 1.95 8.21 10.29
CA GLY A 31 1.10 9.39 10.15
C GLY A 31 0.42 9.46 8.78
N ALA A 32 0.18 8.30 8.16
CA ALA A 32 -0.58 8.21 6.93
C ALA A 32 -2.03 8.72 7.13
N PRO A 33 -2.67 9.24 6.07
CA PRO A 33 -4.04 9.72 6.15
C PRO A 33 -5.01 8.60 6.59
N ILE A 34 -6.08 9.00 7.29
CA ILE A 34 -7.05 8.08 7.89
C ILE A 34 -7.70 7.19 6.82
N GLU A 35 -7.84 7.70 5.59
CA GLU A 35 -8.32 6.97 4.43
C GLU A 35 -7.52 5.69 4.14
N VAL A 36 -6.19 5.66 4.35
CA VAL A 36 -5.38 4.42 4.20
C VAL A 36 -5.84 3.39 5.22
N VAL A 37 -6.01 3.80 6.47
CA VAL A 37 -6.43 2.94 7.57
C VAL A 37 -7.85 2.43 7.36
N GLU A 38 -8.79 3.29 6.92
CA GLU A 38 -10.16 2.90 6.62
C GLU A 38 -10.20 1.89 5.47
N ASN A 39 -9.47 2.14 4.39
CA ASN A 39 -9.34 1.19 3.28
C ASN A 39 -8.79 -0.16 3.75
N LEU A 40 -7.69 -0.16 4.52
CA LEU A 40 -7.14 -1.39 5.07
C LEU A 40 -8.13 -2.12 5.97
N GLN A 41 -8.90 -1.42 6.81
CA GLN A 41 -9.93 -2.03 7.66
C GLN A 41 -11.12 -2.60 6.86
N GLU A 42 -11.45 -2.01 5.71
CA GLU A 42 -12.45 -2.54 4.78
C GLU A 42 -12.00 -3.83 4.07
N LEU A 43 -10.70 -4.19 4.11
CA LEU A 43 -10.23 -5.46 3.58
C LEU A 43 -10.80 -6.64 4.36
N GLU A 44 -11.22 -7.67 3.62
CA GLU A 44 -11.62 -8.94 4.21
C GLU A 44 -10.39 -9.58 4.91
N ASP A 45 -10.57 -9.95 6.18
CA ASP A 45 -9.52 -10.56 6.98
C ASP A 45 -9.36 -12.04 6.61
N GLU A 46 -8.58 -12.31 5.56
CA GLU A 46 -8.31 -13.69 5.13
C GLU A 46 -7.17 -14.36 5.93
N GLY A 47 -6.53 -13.62 6.86
CA GLY A 47 -5.37 -14.10 7.61
C GLY A 47 -4.13 -14.36 6.74
N GLU A 48 -4.16 -13.90 5.49
CA GLU A 48 -3.04 -13.96 4.56
C GLU A 48 -2.13 -12.75 4.73
N VAL A 49 -0.84 -12.97 4.50
CA VAL A 49 0.18 -11.92 4.50
C VAL A 49 0.22 -11.34 3.10
N TYR A 50 0.12 -10.03 2.99
CA TYR A 50 0.25 -9.34 1.72
C TYR A 50 1.74 -9.15 1.40
N GLU A 51 2.14 -9.40 0.16
CA GLU A 51 3.51 -9.24 -0.32
C GLU A 51 3.76 -7.83 -0.89
N SER A 52 2.73 -7.19 -1.46
CA SER A 52 2.80 -5.81 -1.92
C SER A 52 1.43 -5.13 -1.93
N ILE A 53 1.41 -3.83 -2.28
CA ILE A 53 0.17 -3.09 -2.52
C ILE A 53 -0.66 -3.69 -3.66
N GLU A 54 -0.06 -4.44 -4.59
CA GLU A 54 -0.79 -5.07 -5.69
C GLU A 54 -1.73 -6.19 -5.18
N ASP A 55 -1.39 -6.83 -4.06
CA ASP A 55 -2.26 -7.82 -3.41
C ASP A 55 -3.48 -7.16 -2.74
N ILE A 56 -3.34 -5.91 -2.31
CA ILE A 56 -4.40 -5.12 -1.67
C ILE A 56 -5.25 -4.39 -2.70
N TRP A 57 -4.60 -3.83 -3.72
CA TRP A 57 -5.22 -3.06 -4.78
C TRP A 57 -4.78 -3.60 -6.14
N PRO A 58 -5.56 -4.50 -6.75
CA PRO A 58 -5.21 -5.12 -8.03
C PRO A 58 -5.25 -4.15 -9.22
N ASP A 59 -5.88 -2.99 -9.05
CA ASP A 59 -5.92 -1.88 -10.01
C ASP A 59 -4.78 -0.87 -9.78
N TYR A 60 -3.82 -1.19 -8.90
CA TYR A 60 -2.64 -0.36 -8.70
C TYR A 60 -1.88 -0.25 -10.02
N PRO A 61 -1.69 0.95 -10.57
CA PRO A 61 -0.84 1.10 -11.76
C PRO A 61 0.57 0.65 -11.37
N SER A 62 1.11 -0.32 -12.10
CA SER A 62 2.40 -0.90 -11.81
C SER A 62 3.48 0.18 -11.73
N GLN A 63 4.32 0.14 -10.70
CA GLN A 63 5.49 1.03 -10.54
C GLN A 63 6.42 1.02 -11.77
N GLU A 64 6.33 0.02 -12.65
CA GLU A 64 7.03 -0.02 -13.95
C GLU A 64 6.68 1.16 -14.88
N ASP A 65 5.57 1.89 -14.67
CA ASP A 65 5.25 3.10 -15.46
C ASP A 65 5.93 4.37 -14.89
N PHE A 66 6.38 4.34 -13.62
CA PHE A 66 7.05 5.47 -12.95
C PHE A 66 8.58 5.33 -12.86
N MET A 67 9.15 4.19 -13.26
CA MET A 67 10.58 4.08 -13.52
C MET A 67 10.93 4.82 -14.82
N PHE A 68 10.79 6.15 -14.80
CA PHE A 68 11.56 7.04 -15.67
C PHE A 68 13.02 6.58 -15.53
N ASN A 69 13.56 6.02 -16.61
CA ASN A 69 14.96 5.64 -16.71
C ASN A 69 15.81 6.84 -16.26
N GLU A 70 16.41 6.73 -15.07
CA GLU A 70 17.51 7.61 -14.62
C GLU A 70 18.79 7.38 -15.46
N ASP A 71 18.74 6.59 -16.54
CA ASP A 71 19.80 6.38 -17.52
C ASP A 71 19.86 7.48 -18.61
N GLU A 72 19.62 8.74 -18.25
CA GLU A 72 19.98 9.89 -19.09
C GLU A 72 21.15 10.68 -18.45
N TYR A 73 22.36 10.13 -18.59
CA TYR A 73 23.62 10.89 -18.52
C TYR A 73 24.69 10.36 -19.48
#